data_AF-A0A965F8W6-F1
#
_entry.id   AF-A0A965F8W6-F1
#
_cell.length_a   1.000
_cell.length_b   1.000
_cell.length_c   1.000
_cell.angle_alpha   90.00
_cell.angle_beta   90.00
_cell.angle_gamma   90.00
#
_symmetry.space_group_name_H-M   'P 1'
#
loop_
_entity.id
_entity.type
_entity.pdbx_description
1 polymer ?
#
loop_
_entity_poly.entity_id
_entity_poly.type
_entity_poly.pdbx_seq_one_letter_code
_entity_poly.pdbx_strand_id
1 'polypeptide(L)'
;MAEQRHQSRRSFIKRAAVIGGAATFGAGGIVAQPGTATPAFPSHNDRTKGWLRFIWEKATTPDDWGYREELELPWGIQIPRGDIDWNDDGIGPHPWWDQYAAPPMLSYGRFDLADSSYPVLLMADQTPAWREVYTRIMDELASRHTSYWAAIDWNTFIGPSPQRDQYNAFNALGYQAWPEQIRDRYDRPGWTANGVEPWGLQPDPIGADGNLFFRGWLNLVLSIYKYVSGDDKWERPWEIAGFENEHFEWTQPRIVEHLHQQYTDHP
;
A
#
# COMPACT_ATOMS: atom_id res chain seq x y z
N MET A 1 -26.57 -39.96 -30.95
CA MET A 1 -25.29 -39.62 -30.29
C MET A 1 -25.18 -38.11 -30.31
N ALA A 2 -25.27 -37.48 -29.14
CA ALA A 2 -25.25 -36.02 -29.00
C ALA A 2 -23.84 -35.58 -28.57
N GLU A 3 -23.18 -34.76 -29.40
CA GLU A 3 -21.90 -34.13 -29.07
C GLU A 3 -22.11 -33.02 -28.03
N GLN A 4 -21.53 -33.21 -26.84
CA GLN A 4 -21.36 -32.15 -25.85
C GLN A 4 -20.26 -31.18 -26.31
N ARG A 5 -20.65 -29.97 -26.74
CA ARG A 5 -19.70 -28.87 -26.92
C ARG A 5 -19.27 -28.33 -25.56
N HIS A 6 -18.03 -28.61 -25.18
CA HIS A 6 -17.37 -28.06 -24.00
C HIS A 6 -17.22 -26.54 -24.16
N GLN A 7 -18.01 -25.74 -23.43
CA GLN A 7 -17.80 -24.30 -23.34
C GLN A 7 -16.67 -24.01 -22.36
N SER A 8 -15.57 -23.44 -22.86
CA SER A 8 -14.43 -23.01 -22.06
C SER A 8 -14.67 -21.62 -21.46
N ARG A 9 -14.19 -21.37 -20.25
CA ARG A 9 -14.29 -20.08 -19.53
C ARG A 9 -13.86 -18.86 -20.37
N ARG A 10 -13.00 -19.05 -21.39
CA ARG A 10 -12.61 -18.01 -22.36
C ARG A 10 -13.74 -17.54 -23.29
N SER A 11 -14.78 -18.34 -23.55
CA SER A 11 -15.90 -17.92 -24.40
C SER A 11 -16.93 -17.04 -23.69
N PHE A 12 -16.96 -17.09 -22.36
CA PHE A 12 -17.86 -16.25 -21.54
C PHE A 12 -17.42 -14.78 -21.56
N ILE A 13 -16.12 -14.52 -21.39
CA ILE A 13 -15.56 -13.15 -21.36
C ILE A 13 -15.75 -12.43 -22.70
N LYS A 14 -15.67 -13.14 -23.84
CA LYS A 14 -15.88 -12.54 -25.16
C LYS A 14 -17.34 -12.13 -25.45
N ARG A 15 -18.33 -12.68 -24.74
CA ARG A 15 -19.75 -12.32 -24.93
C ARG A 15 -20.24 -11.22 -23.98
N ALA A 16 -19.56 -11.02 -22.85
CA ALA A 16 -19.88 -9.93 -21.93
C ALA A 16 -19.52 -8.53 -22.48
N ALA A 17 -18.63 -8.45 -23.48
CA ALA A 17 -18.16 -7.19 -24.04
C ALA A 17 -19.08 -6.55 -25.11
N VAL A 18 -20.27 -7.10 -25.39
CA VAL A 18 -21.13 -6.63 -26.50
C VAL A 18 -22.51 -6.10 -26.05
N ILE A 19 -22.87 -6.10 -24.76
CA ILE A 19 -24.18 -5.58 -24.34
C ILE A 19 -24.02 -4.67 -23.13
N GLY A 20 -24.04 -3.36 -23.36
CA GLY A 20 -23.98 -2.36 -22.30
C GLY A 20 -23.94 -0.92 -22.82
N GLY A 21 -24.75 -0.59 -23.81
CA GLY A 21 -24.83 0.76 -24.37
C GLY A 21 -26.24 1.10 -24.83
N ALA A 22 -27.12 1.44 -23.89
CA ALA A 22 -28.35 2.19 -24.15
C ALA A 22 -28.96 2.71 -22.84
N ALA A 23 -28.71 3.97 -22.52
CA ALA A 23 -29.63 4.79 -21.73
C ALA A 23 -29.50 6.25 -22.20
N THR A 24 -30.50 6.67 -22.97
CA THR A 24 -30.73 8.00 -23.55
C THR A 24 -31.00 9.07 -22.50
N PHE A 25 -30.31 10.22 -22.59
CA PHE A 25 -30.85 11.54 -22.22
C PHE A 25 -30.16 12.66 -23.03
N GLY A 26 -30.95 13.52 -23.67
CA GLY A 26 -30.52 14.83 -24.20
C GLY A 26 -30.31 14.91 -25.71
N ALA A 27 -31.29 15.48 -26.42
CA ALA A 27 -31.13 15.91 -27.81
C ALA A 27 -30.16 17.10 -27.90
N GLY A 28 -28.91 16.82 -28.21
CA GLY A 28 -27.88 17.79 -28.61
C GLY A 28 -27.11 17.18 -29.77
N GLY A 29 -26.92 17.95 -30.85
CA GLY A 29 -26.45 17.46 -32.14
C GLY A 29 -25.23 16.54 -32.07
N ILE A 30 -25.33 15.39 -32.76
CA ILE A 30 -24.21 14.49 -32.99
C ILE A 30 -23.24 15.21 -33.94
N VAL A 31 -22.27 15.92 -33.39
CA VAL A 31 -21.02 16.18 -34.10
C VAL A 31 -20.33 14.82 -34.16
N ALA A 32 -20.21 14.25 -35.35
CA ALA A 32 -19.41 13.07 -35.57
C ALA A 32 -17.98 13.37 -35.09
N GLN A 33 -17.58 12.80 -33.96
CA GLN A 33 -16.18 12.81 -33.55
C GLN A 33 -15.39 12.15 -34.69
N PRO A 34 -14.31 12.79 -35.21
CA PRO A 34 -13.43 12.12 -36.15
C PRO A 34 -12.96 10.84 -35.48
N GLY A 35 -13.20 9.70 -36.14
CA GLY A 35 -12.85 8.39 -35.63
C GLY A 35 -11.39 8.39 -35.20
N THR A 36 -11.14 8.32 -33.91
CA THR A 36 -9.80 8.19 -33.38
C THR A 36 -9.25 6.87 -33.91
N ALA A 37 -8.23 6.97 -34.76
CA ALA A 37 -7.51 5.81 -35.23
C ALA A 37 -7.12 4.97 -34.02
N THR A 38 -7.59 3.72 -33.96
CA THR A 38 -7.19 2.82 -32.87
C THR A 38 -5.68 2.68 -32.95
N PRO A 39 -4.94 3.03 -31.89
CA PRO A 39 -3.49 2.96 -31.95
C PRO A 39 -3.07 1.52 -32.22
N ALA A 40 -2.08 1.35 -33.11
CA ALA A 40 -1.58 0.04 -33.51
C ALA A 40 -0.99 -0.77 -32.33
N PHE A 41 -0.62 -0.07 -31.25
CA PHE A 41 -0.10 -0.63 -30.01
C PHE A 41 -0.92 -0.11 -28.82
N PRO A 42 -1.05 -0.92 -27.76
CA PRO A 42 -1.66 -0.45 -26.51
C PRO A 42 -1.00 0.83 -26.01
N SER A 43 -1.81 1.80 -25.60
CA SER A 43 -1.33 3.08 -25.12
C SER A 43 -2.24 3.62 -24.01
N HIS A 44 -1.68 4.48 -23.18
CA HIS A 44 -2.43 5.15 -22.12
C HIS A 44 -3.34 6.24 -22.68
N ASN A 45 -4.56 6.30 -22.15
CA ASN A 45 -5.38 7.49 -22.28
C ASN A 45 -4.84 8.63 -21.39
N ASP A 46 -5.34 9.84 -21.59
CA ASP A 46 -4.81 11.02 -20.90
C ASP A 46 -5.03 11.00 -19.38
N ARG A 47 -6.11 10.35 -18.92
CA ARG A 47 -6.35 10.15 -17.48
C ARG A 47 -5.27 9.26 -16.87
N THR A 48 -4.95 8.14 -17.51
CA THR A 48 -3.90 7.23 -17.04
C THR A 48 -2.53 7.90 -17.10
N LYS A 49 -2.23 8.71 -18.13
CA LYS A 49 -1.00 9.51 -18.18
C LYS A 49 -0.92 10.52 -17.04
N GLY A 50 -2.02 11.20 -16.72
CA GLY A 50 -2.09 12.14 -15.60
C GLY A 50 -1.82 11.44 -14.27
N TRP A 51 -2.44 10.28 -14.04
CA TRP A 51 -2.16 9.47 -12.85
C TRP A 51 -0.71 8.96 -12.83
N LEU A 52 -0.17 8.53 -13.97
CA LEU A 52 1.22 8.08 -14.09
C LEU A 52 2.21 9.19 -13.77
N ARG A 53 1.92 10.42 -14.19
CA ARG A 53 2.72 11.58 -13.84
C ARG A 53 2.68 11.86 -12.34
N PHE A 54 1.49 11.81 -11.73
CA PHE A 54 1.35 11.96 -10.29
C PHE A 54 2.16 10.90 -9.53
N ILE A 55 2.00 9.62 -9.86
CA ILE A 55 2.74 8.56 -9.14
C ILE A 55 4.25 8.63 -9.40
N TRP A 56 4.66 9.07 -10.59
CA TRP A 56 6.06 9.31 -10.91
C TRP A 56 6.63 10.42 -10.05
N GLU A 57 5.97 11.58 -10.00
CA GLU A 57 6.41 12.72 -9.18
C GLU A 57 6.46 12.33 -7.70
N LYS A 58 5.42 11.65 -7.19
CA LYS A 58 5.39 11.11 -5.82
C LYS A 58 6.57 10.17 -5.53
N ALA A 59 6.80 9.16 -6.38
CA ALA A 59 7.83 8.15 -6.14
C ALA A 59 9.25 8.69 -6.31
N THR A 60 9.46 9.67 -7.20
CA THR A 60 10.80 10.15 -7.56
C THR A 60 11.20 11.47 -6.91
N THR A 61 10.29 12.12 -6.18
CA THR A 61 10.62 13.33 -5.42
C THR A 61 11.59 12.95 -4.29
N PRO A 62 12.75 13.61 -4.15
CA PRO A 62 13.65 13.39 -3.03
C PRO A 62 12.95 13.77 -1.72
N ASP A 63 12.88 12.82 -0.79
CA ASP A 63 12.28 12.98 0.54
C ASP A 63 13.03 12.12 1.57
N ASP A 64 12.87 12.41 2.85
CA ASP A 64 13.63 11.76 3.92
C ASP A 64 12.79 10.72 4.65
N TRP A 65 13.01 9.45 4.34
CA TRP A 65 12.39 8.33 5.05
C TRP A 65 13.31 7.72 6.12
N GLY A 66 14.35 8.46 6.53
CA GLY A 66 15.27 8.06 7.59
C GLY A 66 14.69 8.21 9.00
N TYR A 67 15.35 7.55 9.95
CA TYR A 67 15.09 7.70 11.38
C TYR A 67 15.52 9.06 11.91
N ARG A 68 14.81 9.55 12.93
CA ARG A 68 15.21 10.70 13.76
C ARG A 68 14.82 10.44 15.21
N GLU A 69 15.73 10.74 16.13
CA GLU A 69 15.58 10.49 17.58
C GLU A 69 14.41 11.25 18.21
N GLU A 70 14.12 12.46 17.73
CA GLU A 70 13.10 13.36 18.32
C GLU A 70 11.65 13.07 17.86
N LEU A 71 11.41 11.98 17.11
CA LEU A 71 10.09 11.64 16.58
C LEU A 71 9.23 10.93 17.64
N GLU A 72 8.38 11.67 18.35
CA GLU A 72 7.47 11.11 19.36
C GLU A 72 6.17 10.52 18.78
N LEU A 73 5.61 11.13 17.73
CA LEU A 73 4.39 10.66 17.07
C LEU A 73 4.47 10.89 15.56
N PRO A 74 4.14 9.87 14.75
CA PRO A 74 4.24 9.99 13.32
C PRO A 74 3.01 10.60 12.69
N TRP A 75 3.25 11.00 11.45
CA TRP A 75 2.33 11.60 10.51
C TRP A 75 0.88 11.08 10.58
N GLY A 76 -0.08 12.02 10.63
CA GLY A 76 -1.52 11.74 10.52
C GLY A 76 -2.21 11.21 11.79
N ILE A 77 -1.49 10.95 12.88
CA ILE A 77 -2.07 10.46 14.14
C ILE A 77 -2.28 11.59 15.11
N GLN A 78 -3.54 11.76 15.54
CA GLN A 78 -3.95 12.84 16.46
C GLN A 78 -3.74 14.26 15.92
N ILE A 79 -3.33 14.41 14.65
CA ILE A 79 -3.34 15.72 14.00
C ILE A 79 -4.80 16.18 13.90
N PRO A 80 -5.16 17.37 14.41
CA PRO A 80 -6.46 17.96 14.20
C PRO A 80 -6.80 18.00 12.71
N ARG A 81 -8.05 17.75 12.34
CA ARG A 81 -8.54 17.72 10.94
C ARG A 81 -8.58 19.11 10.27
N GLY A 82 -7.59 19.94 10.54
CA GLY A 82 -7.41 21.26 9.94
C GLY A 82 -7.00 21.16 8.48
N ASP A 83 -6.61 22.30 7.92
CA ASP A 83 -6.15 22.39 6.55
C ASP A 83 -4.87 21.56 6.35
N ILE A 84 -4.77 20.94 5.17
CA ILE A 84 -3.60 20.14 4.79
C ILE A 84 -2.38 21.05 4.75
N ASP A 85 -1.34 20.71 5.50
CA ASP A 85 -0.05 21.37 5.35
C ASP A 85 0.66 20.80 4.12
N TRP A 86 0.83 21.69 3.13
CA TRP A 86 1.57 21.39 1.90
C TRP A 86 3.02 21.85 1.97
N ASN A 87 3.45 22.47 3.08
CA ASN A 87 4.83 22.84 3.27
C ASN A 87 5.64 21.60 3.62
N ASP A 88 6.68 21.35 2.84
CA ASP A 88 7.71 20.36 3.18
C ASP A 88 8.64 20.97 4.23
N ASP A 89 8.62 20.41 5.44
CA ASP A 89 9.54 20.77 6.52
C ASP A 89 10.89 20.03 6.40
N GLY A 90 11.02 19.15 5.41
CA GLY A 90 12.16 18.30 5.19
C GLY A 90 12.30 17.20 6.24
N ILE A 91 11.22 16.87 6.97
CA ILE A 91 11.19 15.86 8.03
C ILE A 91 10.18 14.78 7.67
N GLY A 92 10.69 13.59 7.31
CA GLY A 92 9.82 12.47 6.95
C GLY A 92 9.37 12.49 5.48
N PRO A 93 8.33 11.71 5.15
CA PRO A 93 7.79 11.63 3.80
C PRO A 93 7.21 12.98 3.35
N HIS A 94 7.48 13.36 2.11
CA HIS A 94 6.93 14.59 1.52
C HIS A 94 5.38 14.57 1.53
N PRO A 95 4.69 15.73 1.56
CA PRO A 95 3.23 15.84 1.41
C PRO A 95 2.57 15.17 0.18
N TRP A 96 3.34 14.56 -0.73
CA TRP A 96 2.83 13.73 -1.84
C TRP A 96 2.26 12.40 -1.36
N TRP A 97 2.74 11.91 -0.22
CA TRP A 97 2.24 10.70 0.42
C TRP A 97 0.87 10.97 1.05
N ASP A 98 0.14 9.92 1.36
CA ASP A 98 -1.24 10.05 1.83
C ASP A 98 -1.34 10.39 3.32
N GLN A 99 -1.64 11.65 3.65
CA GLN A 99 -1.90 12.11 5.03
C GLN A 99 -3.39 12.12 5.40
N TYR A 100 -4.27 11.87 4.45
CA TYR A 100 -5.64 12.35 4.53
C TYR A 100 -6.69 11.26 4.30
N ALA A 101 -6.37 10.16 3.61
CA ALA A 101 -7.34 9.09 3.44
C ALA A 101 -7.49 8.32 4.75
N ALA A 102 -8.69 8.40 5.32
CA ALA A 102 -9.15 7.58 6.45
C ALA A 102 -8.09 7.33 7.55
N PRO A 103 -7.49 8.38 8.15
CA PRO A 103 -6.61 8.21 9.29
C PRO A 103 -7.37 7.53 10.44
N PRO A 104 -6.72 6.61 11.18
CA PRO A 104 -5.29 6.33 11.16
C PRO A 104 -4.85 5.24 10.17
N MET A 105 -5.76 4.56 9.47
CA MET A 105 -5.42 3.29 8.80
C MET A 105 -4.77 3.51 7.43
N LEU A 106 -5.45 4.17 6.50
CA LEU A 106 -4.96 4.25 5.11
C LEU A 106 -3.85 5.32 4.93
N SER A 107 -3.71 6.22 5.89
CA SER A 107 -2.72 7.31 5.84
C SER A 107 -1.31 6.93 6.30
N TYR A 108 -1.03 5.66 6.63
CA TYR A 108 0.36 5.26 6.93
C TYR A 108 1.14 4.96 5.66
N GLY A 109 2.41 5.34 5.66
CA GLY A 109 3.31 5.21 4.51
C GLY A 109 3.27 3.81 3.88
N ARG A 110 3.25 2.73 4.67
CA ARG A 110 3.12 1.36 4.13
C ARG A 110 1.85 1.12 3.32
N PHE A 111 0.70 1.63 3.73
CA PHE A 111 -0.55 1.40 3.00
C PHE A 111 -0.50 2.15 1.68
N ASP A 112 -0.09 3.40 1.74
CA ASP A 112 0.03 4.24 0.56
C ASP A 112 1.05 3.67 -0.45
N LEU A 113 2.19 3.17 0.03
CA LEU A 113 3.17 2.45 -0.80
C LEU A 113 2.58 1.20 -1.45
N ALA A 114 1.88 0.37 -0.68
CA ALA A 114 1.29 -0.88 -1.17
C ALA A 114 0.16 -0.61 -2.18
N ASP A 115 -0.79 0.26 -1.84
CA ASP A 115 -1.93 0.59 -2.69
C ASP A 115 -1.50 1.32 -3.97
N SER A 116 -0.44 2.13 -3.89
CA SER A 116 0.17 2.76 -5.07
C SER A 116 0.81 1.74 -6.03
N SER A 117 1.19 0.55 -5.56
CA SER A 117 1.84 -0.47 -6.38
C SER A 117 0.87 -1.27 -7.26
N TYR A 118 -0.38 -1.48 -6.83
CA TYR A 118 -1.31 -2.37 -7.52
C TYR A 118 -1.67 -1.90 -8.93
N PRO A 119 -1.91 -0.61 -9.20
CA PRO A 119 -2.17 -0.16 -10.56
C PRO A 119 -0.97 -0.38 -11.49
N VAL A 120 0.26 -0.25 -10.97
CA VAL A 120 1.51 -0.45 -11.73
C VAL A 120 1.61 -1.90 -12.23
N LEU A 121 1.28 -2.87 -11.38
CA LEU A 121 1.17 -4.28 -11.76
C LEU A 121 0.23 -4.46 -12.96
N LEU A 122 -0.98 -3.90 -12.88
CA LEU A 122 -1.99 -4.05 -13.93
C LEU A 122 -1.56 -3.38 -15.25
N MET A 123 -0.93 -2.20 -15.17
CA MET A 123 -0.49 -1.48 -16.36
C MET A 123 0.71 -2.12 -17.05
N ALA A 124 1.58 -2.82 -16.30
CA ALA A 124 2.76 -3.47 -16.86
C ALA A 124 2.43 -4.50 -17.95
N ASP A 125 1.26 -5.15 -17.85
CA ASP A 125 0.76 -6.10 -18.86
C ASP A 125 0.02 -5.40 -20.01
N GLN A 126 -0.72 -4.32 -19.71
CA GLN A 126 -1.51 -3.62 -20.71
C GLN A 126 -0.63 -2.80 -21.67
N THR A 127 0.43 -2.19 -21.15
CA THR A 127 1.29 -1.27 -21.90
C THR A 127 2.77 -1.57 -21.65
N PRO A 128 3.29 -2.70 -22.16
CA PRO A 128 4.64 -3.18 -21.87
C PRO A 128 5.75 -2.23 -22.37
N ALA A 129 5.46 -1.36 -23.34
CA ALA A 129 6.42 -0.35 -23.78
C ALA A 129 6.81 0.67 -22.68
N TRP A 130 6.04 0.75 -21.60
CA TRP A 130 6.28 1.66 -20.47
C TRP A 130 6.99 0.97 -19.28
N ARG A 131 7.49 -0.25 -19.47
CA ARG A 131 8.00 -1.08 -18.36
C ARG A 131 9.18 -0.44 -17.63
N GLU A 132 10.05 0.30 -18.31
CA GLU A 132 11.14 1.06 -17.66
C GLU A 132 10.63 2.09 -16.64
N VAL A 133 9.56 2.82 -17.00
CA VAL A 133 8.92 3.79 -16.11
C VAL A 133 8.30 3.08 -14.90
N TYR A 134 7.62 1.96 -15.13
CA TYR A 134 7.03 1.15 -14.06
C TYR A 134 8.07 0.56 -13.12
N THR A 135 9.17 0.06 -13.67
CA THR A 135 10.31 -0.45 -12.90
C THR A 135 10.85 0.63 -12.00
N ARG A 136 11.06 1.85 -12.52
CA ARG A 136 11.56 2.96 -11.72
C ARG A 136 10.60 3.35 -10.59
N ILE A 137 9.29 3.45 -10.89
CA ILE A 137 8.28 3.70 -9.85
C ILE A 137 8.34 2.60 -8.78
N MET A 138 8.30 1.34 -9.19
CA MET A 138 8.31 0.21 -8.25
C MET A 138 9.60 0.14 -7.43
N ASP A 139 10.74 0.50 -8.00
CA ASP A 139 12.02 0.53 -7.29
C ASP A 139 12.01 1.56 -6.15
N GLU A 140 11.47 2.74 -6.42
CA GLU A 140 11.33 3.84 -5.47
C GLU A 140 10.30 3.55 -4.37
N LEU A 141 9.16 2.93 -4.73
CA LEU A 141 8.17 2.46 -3.75
C LEU A 141 8.76 1.35 -2.87
N ALA A 142 9.39 0.34 -3.46
CA ALA A 142 9.98 -0.77 -2.72
C ALA A 142 11.08 -0.28 -1.76
N SER A 143 11.97 0.62 -2.21
CA SER A 143 13.05 1.15 -1.39
C SER A 143 12.56 2.00 -0.21
N ARG A 144 11.44 2.72 -0.36
CA ARG A 144 10.80 3.42 0.78
C ARG A 144 10.10 2.45 1.72
N HIS A 145 9.54 1.35 1.22
CA HIS A 145 8.90 0.34 2.07
C HIS A 145 9.88 -0.40 3.00
N THR A 146 11.19 -0.34 2.71
CA THR A 146 12.25 -0.92 3.56
C THR A 146 12.85 0.10 4.54
N SER A 147 12.35 1.33 4.57
CA SER A 147 12.88 2.39 5.44
C SER A 147 12.09 2.53 6.74
N TYR A 148 12.62 3.34 7.68
CA TYR A 148 12.05 3.52 9.01
C TYR A 148 10.58 3.99 8.98
N TRP A 149 10.27 4.91 8.06
CA TRP A 149 8.94 5.51 7.95
C TRP A 149 7.85 4.56 7.43
N ALA A 150 8.21 3.49 6.73
CA ALA A 150 7.23 2.50 6.30
C ALA A 150 6.65 1.72 7.50
N ALA A 151 7.49 1.40 8.48
CA ALA A 151 7.12 0.69 9.71
C ALA A 151 6.95 1.64 10.90
N ILE A 152 6.68 2.92 10.65
CA ILE A 152 6.76 3.97 11.67
C ILE A 152 5.87 3.71 12.90
N ASP A 153 4.69 3.16 12.70
CA ASP A 153 3.77 2.80 13.76
C ASP A 153 4.25 1.60 14.58
N TRP A 154 4.89 0.61 13.94
CA TRP A 154 5.54 -0.48 14.67
C TRP A 154 6.72 0.02 15.51
N ASN A 155 7.44 1.01 14.98
CA ASN A 155 8.62 1.58 15.60
C ASN A 155 8.31 2.63 16.69
N THR A 156 7.10 3.17 16.75
CA THR A 156 6.76 4.28 17.68
C THR A 156 5.58 3.99 18.61
N PHE A 157 4.64 3.10 18.26
CA PHE A 157 3.50 2.79 19.15
C PHE A 157 3.85 1.68 20.12
N ILE A 158 4.70 2.06 21.07
CA ILE A 158 5.16 1.17 22.11
C ILE A 158 4.15 1.11 23.26
N GLY A 159 3.72 -0.10 23.58
CA GLY A 159 2.74 -0.37 24.63
C GLY A 159 1.31 0.00 24.26
N PRO A 160 0.38 -0.11 25.23
CA PRO A 160 -1.03 0.21 25.01
C PRO A 160 -1.21 1.68 24.65
N SER A 161 -2.24 1.98 23.86
CA SER A 161 -2.54 3.36 23.47
C SER A 161 -2.79 4.23 24.70
N PRO A 162 -2.13 5.40 24.82
CA PRO A 162 -2.29 6.27 25.98
C PRO A 162 -3.73 6.81 26.12
N GLN A 163 -4.53 6.78 25.07
CA GLN A 163 -5.92 7.27 25.04
C GLN A 163 -6.95 6.13 24.97
N ARG A 164 -6.56 4.87 25.25
CA ARG A 164 -7.46 3.72 25.14
C ARG A 164 -8.73 3.82 25.99
N ASP A 165 -8.67 4.59 27.08
CA ASP A 165 -9.79 4.85 28.00
C ASP A 165 -10.69 6.02 27.55
N GLN A 166 -10.30 6.73 26.49
CA GLN A 166 -11.01 7.91 25.96
C GLN A 166 -11.63 7.65 24.58
N TYR A 167 -11.60 6.40 24.12
CA TYR A 167 -12.18 6.00 22.85
C TYR A 167 -13.70 6.12 22.83
N ASN A 168 -14.22 6.61 21.71
CA ASN A 168 -15.63 6.78 21.44
C ASN A 168 -15.90 6.67 19.92
N ALA A 169 -17.17 6.79 19.53
CA ALA A 169 -17.59 6.65 18.14
C ALA A 169 -16.94 7.65 17.16
N PHE A 170 -16.34 8.74 17.64
CA PHE A 170 -15.75 9.79 16.81
C PHE A 170 -14.23 9.66 16.63
N ASN A 171 -13.51 9.08 17.59
CA ASN A 171 -12.04 9.01 17.60
C ASN A 171 -11.48 7.57 17.45
N ALA A 172 -12.32 6.54 17.58
CA ALA A 172 -11.96 5.14 17.38
C ALA A 172 -12.82 4.51 16.28
N LEU A 173 -12.19 4.22 15.13
CA LEU A 173 -12.88 3.63 13.99
C LEU A 173 -13.46 2.26 14.36
N GLY A 174 -14.76 2.08 14.11
CA GLY A 174 -15.46 0.84 14.41
C GLY A 174 -15.89 0.66 15.87
N TYR A 175 -15.69 1.65 16.75
CA TYR A 175 -15.99 1.58 18.19
C TYR A 175 -17.41 1.05 18.52
N GLN A 176 -18.40 1.45 17.71
CA GLN A 176 -19.79 1.01 17.89
C GLN A 176 -19.99 -0.50 17.70
N ALA A 177 -19.12 -1.15 16.92
CA ALA A 177 -19.14 -2.59 16.69
C ALA A 177 -18.30 -3.37 17.70
N TRP A 178 -17.52 -2.70 18.56
CA TRP A 178 -16.69 -3.38 19.54
C TRP A 178 -17.54 -3.94 20.69
N PRO A 179 -17.26 -5.18 21.14
CA PRO A 179 -17.86 -5.72 22.36
C PRO A 179 -17.64 -4.78 23.54
N GLU A 180 -18.69 -4.54 24.34
CA GLU A 180 -18.65 -3.58 25.46
C GLU A 180 -17.55 -3.91 26.47
N GLN A 181 -17.24 -5.20 26.64
CA GLN A 181 -16.29 -5.70 27.64
C GLN A 181 -14.83 -5.34 27.33
N ILE A 182 -14.51 -4.99 26.07
CA ILE A 182 -13.14 -4.73 25.64
C ILE A 182 -12.86 -3.25 25.35
N ARG A 183 -13.88 -2.38 25.38
CA ARG A 183 -13.74 -0.98 24.92
C ARG A 183 -12.65 -0.19 25.63
N ASP A 184 -12.43 -0.43 26.92
CA ASP A 184 -11.41 0.27 27.73
C ASP A 184 -10.04 -0.44 27.74
N ARG A 185 -9.92 -1.57 27.04
CA ARG A 185 -8.73 -2.45 27.04
C ARG A 185 -8.24 -2.80 25.64
N TYR A 186 -8.90 -2.31 24.61
CA TYR A 186 -8.63 -2.62 23.21
C TYR A 186 -8.06 -1.39 22.52
N ASP A 187 -6.88 -1.55 21.93
CA ASP A 187 -6.26 -0.50 21.14
C ASP A 187 -6.99 -0.35 19.80
N ARG A 188 -7.22 0.89 19.39
CA ARG A 188 -7.99 1.16 18.17
C ARG A 188 -7.25 0.66 16.93
N PRO A 189 -7.97 0.31 15.84
CA PRO A 189 -7.34 0.06 14.55
C PRO A 189 -6.37 1.19 14.17
N GLY A 190 -5.14 0.81 13.80
CA GLY A 190 -4.04 1.72 13.51
C GLY A 190 -3.04 1.90 14.66
N TRP A 191 -3.35 1.47 15.88
CA TRP A 191 -2.35 1.39 16.96
C TRP A 191 -1.79 -0.03 17.05
N THR A 192 -0.48 -0.20 16.86
CA THR A 192 0.17 -1.53 16.76
C THR A 192 0.47 -2.15 18.11
N ALA A 193 0.68 -1.34 19.15
CA ALA A 193 1.00 -1.76 20.51
C ALA A 193 2.23 -2.69 20.61
N ASN A 194 3.30 -2.43 19.85
CA ASN A 194 4.54 -3.19 19.98
C ASN A 194 5.06 -3.10 21.43
N GLY A 195 5.54 -4.18 22.05
CA GLY A 195 5.93 -4.16 23.46
C GLY A 195 4.91 -4.72 24.44
N VAL A 196 3.66 -4.99 24.03
CA VAL A 196 2.67 -5.60 24.92
C VAL A 196 2.87 -7.10 25.10
N GLU A 197 2.65 -7.58 26.32
CA GLU A 197 2.66 -9.00 26.64
C GLU A 197 1.56 -9.77 25.88
N PRO A 198 1.79 -11.06 25.54
CA PRO A 198 2.95 -11.89 25.89
C PRO A 198 4.18 -11.75 24.97
N TRP A 199 4.11 -10.94 23.91
CA TRP A 199 5.13 -10.90 22.85
C TRP A 199 6.32 -10.00 23.18
N GLY A 200 6.10 -8.97 24.02
CA GLY A 200 7.13 -8.02 24.39
C GLY A 200 7.54 -7.10 23.23
N LEU A 201 8.64 -6.38 23.41
CA LEU A 201 9.15 -5.44 22.40
C LEU A 201 9.87 -6.22 21.31
N GLN A 202 9.45 -6.03 20.07
CA GLN A 202 10.03 -6.69 18.90
C GLN A 202 10.58 -5.63 17.93
N PRO A 203 11.91 -5.42 17.88
CA PRO A 203 12.51 -4.32 17.15
C PRO A 203 12.50 -4.51 15.63
N ASP A 204 12.48 -5.76 15.16
CA ASP A 204 12.41 -6.10 13.74
C ASP A 204 10.94 -6.08 13.25
N PRO A 205 10.55 -5.13 12.37
CA PRO A 205 9.18 -5.05 11.88
C PRO A 205 8.79 -6.23 10.96
N ILE A 206 9.76 -6.91 10.34
CA ILE A 206 9.50 -8.08 9.50
C ILE A 206 9.44 -9.34 10.36
N GLY A 207 10.43 -9.52 11.24
CA GLY A 207 10.58 -10.69 12.09
C GLY A 207 9.60 -10.77 13.27
N ALA A 208 8.86 -9.70 13.54
CA ALA A 208 7.87 -9.64 14.61
C ALA A 208 6.70 -10.64 14.43
N ASP A 209 6.19 -11.19 15.53
CA ASP A 209 5.08 -12.14 15.51
C ASP A 209 3.79 -11.49 15.00
N GLY A 210 3.42 -10.33 15.55
CA GLY A 210 2.13 -9.67 15.29
C GLY A 210 2.05 -8.82 14.02
N ASN A 211 3.19 -8.42 13.44
CA ASN A 211 3.24 -7.41 12.38
C ASN A 211 2.94 -7.93 10.95
N LEU A 212 1.97 -8.84 10.83
CA LEU A 212 1.65 -9.55 9.58
C LEU A 212 1.30 -8.61 8.44
N PHE A 213 0.59 -7.53 8.76
CA PHE A 213 0.17 -6.55 7.77
C PHE A 213 1.38 -5.91 7.07
N PHE A 214 2.42 -5.54 7.82
CA PHE A 214 3.61 -4.90 7.27
C PHE A 214 4.40 -5.88 6.40
N ARG A 215 4.81 -7.02 6.95
CA ARG A 215 5.60 -8.01 6.18
C ARG A 215 4.84 -8.57 4.98
N GLY A 216 3.51 -8.73 5.10
CA GLY A 216 2.65 -9.22 4.02
C GLY A 216 2.60 -8.24 2.84
N TRP A 217 2.34 -6.96 3.10
CA TRP A 217 2.31 -5.94 2.05
C TRP A 217 3.68 -5.64 1.48
N LEU A 218 4.71 -5.58 2.32
CA LEU A 218 6.09 -5.46 1.85
C LEU A 218 6.41 -6.58 0.87
N ASN A 219 6.17 -7.84 1.25
CA ASN A 219 6.41 -8.99 0.36
C ASN A 219 5.65 -8.87 -0.96
N LEU A 220 4.41 -8.36 -0.95
CA LEU A 220 3.64 -8.13 -2.16
C LEU A 220 4.25 -7.04 -3.04
N VAL A 221 4.68 -5.91 -2.46
CA VAL A 221 5.36 -4.82 -3.18
C VAL A 221 6.66 -5.33 -3.82
N LEU A 222 7.48 -6.08 -3.08
CA LEU A 222 8.71 -6.68 -3.60
C LEU A 222 8.44 -7.68 -4.73
N SER A 223 7.36 -8.46 -4.61
CA SER A 223 6.92 -9.40 -5.65
C SER A 223 6.44 -8.67 -6.91
N ILE A 224 5.71 -7.56 -6.76
CA ILE A 224 5.29 -6.70 -7.87
C ILE A 224 6.51 -6.09 -8.55
N TYR A 225 7.50 -5.61 -7.78
CA TYR A 225 8.76 -5.13 -8.34
C TYR A 225 9.38 -6.21 -9.21
N LYS A 226 9.61 -7.42 -8.68
CA LYS A 226 10.21 -8.52 -9.45
C LYS A 226 9.39 -8.87 -10.69
N TYR A 227 8.07 -8.88 -10.59
CA TYR A 227 7.19 -9.11 -11.74
C TYR A 227 7.39 -8.05 -12.82
N VAL A 228 7.35 -6.77 -12.44
CA VAL A 228 7.43 -5.63 -13.36
C VAL A 228 8.83 -5.48 -13.94
N SER A 229 9.89 -5.58 -13.13
CA SER A 229 11.26 -5.32 -13.57
C SER A 229 11.94 -6.54 -14.18
N GLY A 230 11.60 -7.75 -13.72
CA GLY A 230 12.38 -8.96 -13.97
C GLY A 230 13.69 -9.03 -13.18
N ASP A 231 13.96 -8.06 -12.30
CA ASP A 231 15.19 -7.93 -11.51
C ASP A 231 15.08 -8.69 -10.17
N ASP A 232 16.19 -9.26 -9.72
CA ASP A 232 16.34 -10.03 -8.48
C ASP A 232 16.91 -9.20 -7.30
N LYS A 233 16.90 -7.87 -7.39
CA LYS A 233 17.37 -6.91 -6.37
C LYS A 233 17.01 -7.33 -4.95
N TRP A 234 15.74 -7.65 -4.70
CA TRP A 234 15.24 -7.96 -3.36
C TRP A 234 15.44 -9.42 -2.94
N GLU A 235 15.95 -10.28 -3.83
CA GLU A 235 16.39 -11.64 -3.49
C GLU A 235 17.84 -11.65 -2.97
N ARG A 236 18.60 -10.58 -3.20
CA ARG A 236 19.89 -10.33 -2.58
C ARG A 236 19.69 -9.75 -1.16
N PRO A 237 20.69 -9.83 -0.27
CA PRO A 237 20.59 -9.21 1.06
C PRO A 237 20.38 -7.70 1.01
N TRP A 238 19.50 -7.21 1.87
CA TRP A 238 19.22 -5.78 2.10
C TRP A 238 18.78 -5.58 3.56
N GLU A 239 18.82 -4.34 4.03
CA GLU A 239 18.50 -4.00 5.42
C GLU A 239 17.15 -3.28 5.52
N ILE A 240 16.39 -3.61 6.56
CA ILE A 240 15.28 -2.80 7.04
C ILE A 240 15.65 -2.06 8.31
N ALA A 241 15.22 -0.81 8.44
CA ALA A 241 15.28 -0.06 9.69
C ALA A 241 14.09 -0.42 10.60
N GLY A 242 14.38 -0.75 11.85
CA GLY A 242 13.43 -1.08 12.90
C GLY A 242 13.43 -0.07 14.05
N PHE A 243 12.99 -0.54 15.23
CA PHE A 243 12.93 0.26 16.46
C PHE A 243 14.31 0.88 16.77
N GLU A 244 14.34 2.15 17.19
CA GLU A 244 15.57 2.91 17.49
C GLU A 244 16.65 2.84 16.38
N ASN A 245 16.21 2.73 15.12
CA ASN A 245 17.09 2.57 13.96
C ASN A 245 18.02 1.35 14.03
N GLU A 246 17.59 0.29 14.70
CA GLU A 246 18.20 -1.03 14.53
C GLU A 246 18.04 -1.50 13.07
N HIS A 247 19.06 -2.17 12.54
CA HIS A 247 19.05 -2.64 11.15
C HIS A 247 19.02 -4.18 11.11
N PHE A 248 18.09 -4.72 10.33
CA PHE A 248 17.89 -6.17 10.18
C PHE A 248 18.06 -6.60 8.73
N GLU A 249 18.91 -7.60 8.50
CA GLU A 249 19.17 -8.12 7.16
C GLU A 249 18.13 -9.15 6.73
N TRP A 250 17.49 -8.90 5.59
CA TRP A 250 16.48 -9.76 4.98
C TRP A 250 16.77 -10.02 3.50
N THR A 251 16.11 -11.06 2.99
CA THR A 251 15.90 -11.28 1.57
C THR A 251 14.40 -11.56 1.39
N GLN A 252 13.85 -11.24 0.22
CA GLN A 252 12.43 -11.51 -0.06
C GLN A 252 12.08 -13.01 0.12
N PRO A 253 12.92 -13.99 -0.30
CA PRO A 253 12.69 -15.40 0.01
C PRO A 253 12.64 -15.70 1.51
N ARG A 254 13.51 -15.10 2.33
CA ARG A 254 13.47 -15.27 3.80
C ARG A 254 12.17 -14.73 4.41
N ILE A 255 11.61 -13.65 3.87
CA ILE A 255 10.29 -13.14 4.30
C ILE A 255 9.19 -14.18 4.02
N VAL A 256 9.20 -14.77 2.81
CA VAL A 256 8.23 -15.80 2.43
C VAL A 256 8.35 -17.04 3.32
N GLU A 257 9.58 -17.48 3.61
CA GLU A 257 9.82 -18.62 4.50
C GLU A 257 9.35 -18.34 5.93
N HIS A 258 9.61 -17.14 6.45
CA HIS A 258 9.12 -16.72 7.77
C HIS A 258 7.58 -16.71 7.82
N LEU A 259 6.91 -16.15 6.79
CA LEU A 259 5.45 -16.17 6.67
C LEU A 259 4.89 -17.59 6.64
N HIS A 260 5.51 -18.47 5.86
CA HIS A 260 5.11 -19.88 5.76
C HIS A 260 5.27 -20.60 7.10
N GLN A 261 6.43 -20.47 7.74
CA GLN A 261 6.75 -21.10 9.01
C GLN A 261 5.75 -20.69 10.10
N GLN A 262 5.47 -19.39 10.22
CA GLN A 262 4.52 -18.87 11.18
C GLN A 262 3.10 -19.41 10.95
N TYR A 263 2.66 -19.50 9.68
CA TYR A 263 1.37 -20.09 9.35
C TYR A 263 1.30 -21.59 9.72
N THR A 264 2.37 -22.35 9.49
CA THR A 264 2.41 -23.77 9.82
C THR A 264 2.52 -24.06 11.30
N ASP A 265 3.14 -23.18 12.08
CA ASP A 265 3.29 -23.32 13.54
C ASP A 265 2.01 -22.93 14.29
N HIS A 266 1.08 -22.21 13.64
CA HIS A 266 -0.18 -21.72 14.20
C HIS A 266 -1.39 -22.04 13.28
N PRO A 267 -1.73 -23.32 13.09
CA PRO A 267 -2.78 -23.76 12.16
C PRO A 267 -4.21 -23.41 12.58
#